data_AF-A0A5J6U7Q0-F1
#
_entry.id   AF-A0A5J6U7Q0-F1
#
_cell.length_a   1.000
_cell.length_b   1.000
_cell.length_c   1.000
_cell.angle_alpha   90.00
_cell.angle_beta   90.00
_cell.angle_gamma   90.00
#
_symmetry.space_group_name_H-M   'P 1'
#
loop_
_entity.id
_entity.type
_entity.pdbx_description
1 polymer ?
#
loop_
_entity_poly.entity_id
_entity_poly.type
_entity_poly.pdbx_seq_one_letter_code
_entity_poly.pdbx_strand_id
1 'polypeptide(L)'
;MAELTGMGDLSGGRRECGSSSAANAPNPGARLRSFDSDRHRITCFVTGTHRGQFADQELRHRHRARCEDRIRCAKDTGVRNLPLHDFAANQLWLEVVVLVADLTTWAQMLAFKDHPARCWEPKRLRLRVFLTAAAMGRLQVLPAP
;
A
#
# COMPACT_ATOMS: atom_id res chain seq x y z
N MET A 1 -16.70 -16.87 12.97
CA MET A 1 -16.70 -16.27 11.63
C MET A 1 -17.87 -16.89 10.89
N ALA A 2 -18.97 -16.16 10.73
CA ALA A 2 -20.14 -16.64 10.00
C ALA A 2 -20.12 -15.98 8.62
N GLU A 3 -20.10 -16.79 7.56
CA GLU A 3 -20.25 -16.33 6.19
C GLU A 3 -21.75 -16.11 5.94
N LEU A 4 -22.17 -14.86 5.87
CA LEU A 4 -23.55 -14.48 5.54
C LEU A 4 -23.60 -14.12 4.05
N THR A 5 -23.63 -15.13 3.20
CA THR A 5 -23.80 -14.96 1.76
C THR A 5 -25.30 -14.78 1.46
N GLY A 6 -25.71 -13.57 1.05
CA GLY A 6 -27.08 -13.30 0.56
C GLY A 6 -27.91 -12.26 1.31
N MET A 7 -27.37 -11.56 2.33
CA MET A 7 -28.11 -10.52 3.08
C MET A 7 -28.14 -9.13 2.40
N GLY A 8 -28.44 -9.10 1.10
CA GLY A 8 -28.67 -7.84 0.40
C GLY A 8 -29.19 -8.09 -1.01
N ASP A 9 -30.40 -7.62 -1.29
CA ASP A 9 -30.90 -7.61 -2.66
C ASP A 9 -30.10 -6.55 -3.47
N LEU A 10 -29.10 -7.03 -4.20
CA LEU A 10 -28.35 -6.26 -5.19
C LEU A 10 -28.88 -6.54 -6.60
N SER A 11 -30.19 -6.66 -6.77
CA SER A 11 -30.88 -6.90 -8.05
C SER A 11 -30.54 -5.88 -9.16
N GLY A 12 -29.94 -4.73 -8.83
CA GLY A 12 -29.42 -3.75 -9.79
C GLY A 12 -27.93 -3.91 -10.18
N GLY A 13 -27.21 -4.86 -9.59
CA GLY A 13 -25.78 -5.08 -9.81
C GLY A 13 -25.48 -5.96 -11.03
N ARG A 14 -24.34 -5.71 -11.69
CA ARG A 14 -23.82 -6.55 -12.80
C ARG A 14 -23.78 -8.01 -12.32
N ARG A 15 -24.44 -8.94 -13.04
CA ARG A 15 -24.66 -10.36 -12.67
C ARG A 15 -23.39 -11.18 -12.33
N GLU A 16 -22.22 -10.58 -12.48
CA GLU A 16 -20.90 -11.20 -12.38
C GLU A 16 -20.18 -10.88 -11.05
N CYS A 17 -20.71 -9.99 -10.18
CA CYS A 17 -20.08 -9.66 -8.90
C CYS A 17 -20.76 -10.40 -7.74
N GLY A 18 -19.98 -11.21 -7.00
CA GLY A 18 -20.42 -11.78 -5.73
C GLY A 18 -20.23 -10.80 -4.57
N SER A 19 -21.15 -10.77 -3.62
CA SER A 19 -21.00 -10.05 -2.36
C SER A 19 -20.91 -11.04 -1.21
N SER A 20 -19.88 -10.90 -0.38
CA SER A 20 -19.69 -11.70 0.82
C SER A 20 -19.56 -10.80 2.04
N SER A 21 -20.12 -11.22 3.17
CA SER A 21 -20.20 -10.42 4.39
C SER A 21 -19.78 -11.25 5.60
N ALA A 22 -18.98 -10.66 6.48
CA ALA A 22 -18.65 -11.26 7.77
C ALA A 22 -18.91 -10.30 8.93
N ALA A 23 -19.40 -10.89 10.01
CA ALA A 23 -19.57 -10.24 11.30
C ALA A 23 -18.39 -10.58 12.21
N ASN A 24 -17.64 -9.56 12.64
CA ASN A 24 -16.52 -9.69 13.56
C ASN A 24 -16.79 -8.90 14.84
N ALA A 25 -16.41 -9.46 16.00
CA ALA A 25 -16.48 -8.72 17.25
C ALA A 25 -15.54 -7.48 17.17
N PRO A 26 -15.99 -6.27 17.53
CA PRO A 26 -15.14 -5.10 17.59
C PRO A 26 -14.07 -5.27 18.66
N ASN A 27 -12.87 -4.75 18.39
CA ASN A 27 -11.82 -4.70 19.40
C ASN A 27 -12.28 -3.90 20.63
N PRO A 28 -11.81 -4.24 21.85
CA PRO A 28 -12.12 -3.48 23.05
C PRO A 28 -11.77 -1.99 22.86
N GLY A 29 -12.76 -1.11 23.03
CA GLY A 29 -12.62 0.34 22.83
C GLY A 29 -12.92 0.87 21.41
N ALA A 30 -13.32 0.01 20.47
CA ALA A 30 -13.79 0.46 19.17
C ALA A 30 -15.12 1.20 19.29
N ARG A 31 -15.19 2.44 18.79
CA ARG A 31 -16.46 3.17 18.64
C ARG A 31 -17.34 2.45 17.61
N LEU A 32 -18.57 2.13 18.01
CA LEU A 32 -19.56 1.55 17.12
C LEU A 32 -19.97 2.58 16.06
N ARG A 33 -20.03 2.15 14.80
CA ARG A 33 -20.49 2.94 13.66
C ARG A 33 -21.87 2.45 13.22
N SER A 34 -22.59 3.24 12.44
CA SER A 34 -23.96 2.95 11.96
C SER A 34 -24.11 1.64 11.16
N PHE A 35 -23.00 1.05 10.70
CA PHE A 35 -22.96 -0.23 9.99
C PHE A 35 -22.64 -1.44 10.91
N ASP A 36 -22.45 -1.20 12.21
CA ASP A 36 -22.28 -2.27 13.17
C ASP A 36 -23.67 -2.78 13.61
N SER A 37 -23.93 -4.08 13.48
CA SER A 37 -25.19 -4.73 13.87
C SER A 37 -24.91 -5.78 14.93
N ASP A 38 -25.82 -5.96 15.89
CA ASP A 38 -25.69 -6.93 16.99
C ASP A 38 -24.32 -6.87 17.72
N ARG A 39 -23.78 -5.66 17.90
CA ARG A 39 -22.43 -5.42 18.47
C ARG A 39 -21.28 -6.03 17.66
N HIS A 40 -21.51 -6.41 16.41
CA HIS A 40 -20.49 -6.89 15.49
C HIS A 40 -20.18 -5.84 14.42
N ARG A 41 -18.90 -5.68 14.11
CA ARG A 41 -18.47 -4.95 12.93
C ARG A 41 -18.72 -5.82 11.71
N ILE A 42 -19.68 -5.39 10.89
CA ILE A 42 -19.96 -6.02 9.62
C ILE A 42 -19.00 -5.45 8.57
N THR A 43 -18.26 -6.33 7.91
CA THR A 43 -17.44 -5.96 6.75
C THR A 43 -17.96 -6.71 5.54
N CYS A 44 -18.38 -5.96 4.51
CA CYS A 44 -18.86 -6.51 3.25
C CYS A 44 -17.80 -6.31 2.16
N PHE A 45 -17.49 -7.36 1.41
CA PHE A 45 -16.63 -7.31 0.24
C PHE A 45 -17.45 -7.61 -1.00
N VAL A 46 -17.37 -6.73 -1.98
CA VAL A 46 -17.89 -6.95 -3.34
C VAL A 46 -16.71 -7.37 -4.20
N THR A 47 -16.78 -8.56 -4.79
CA THR A 47 -15.68 -9.11 -5.59
C THR A 47 -16.20 -9.91 -6.79
N GLY A 48 -15.50 -9.81 -7.92
CA GLY A 48 -15.71 -10.69 -9.08
C GLY A 48 -15.07 -12.07 -8.93
N THR A 49 -14.43 -12.35 -7.79
CA THR A 49 -13.85 -13.68 -7.52
C THR A 49 -14.92 -14.65 -7.06
N HIS A 50 -15.30 -15.59 -7.94
CA HIS A 50 -16.32 -16.60 -7.68
C HIS A 50 -15.85 -17.79 -6.81
N ARG A 51 -14.55 -17.87 -6.48
CA ARG A 51 -13.94 -18.99 -5.71
C ARG A 51 -12.95 -18.47 -4.68
N GLY A 52 -12.84 -19.17 -3.53
CA GLY A 52 -11.91 -18.88 -2.44
C GLY A 52 -12.63 -18.66 -1.10
N GLN A 53 -11.94 -18.86 0.02
CA GLN A 53 -12.52 -18.64 1.34
C GLN A 53 -12.67 -17.14 1.62
N PHE A 54 -13.69 -16.76 2.41
CA PHE A 54 -13.88 -15.38 2.83
C PHE A 54 -12.63 -14.80 3.52
N ALA A 55 -11.93 -15.62 4.31
CA ALA A 55 -10.69 -15.25 4.98
C ALA A 55 -9.60 -14.76 4.00
N ASP A 56 -9.51 -15.36 2.80
CA ASP A 56 -8.55 -14.95 1.78
C ASP A 56 -8.91 -13.58 1.18
N GLN A 57 -10.21 -13.30 1.02
CA GLN A 57 -10.69 -12.02 0.51
C GLN A 57 -10.42 -10.90 1.54
N GLU A 58 -10.69 -11.16 2.81
CA GLU A 58 -10.37 -10.26 3.91
C GLU A 58 -8.86 -10.00 3.99
N LEU A 59 -8.04 -11.05 3.83
CA LEU A 59 -6.58 -10.93 3.82
C LEU A 59 -6.12 -10.04 2.65
N ARG A 60 -6.57 -10.30 1.41
CA ARG A 60 -6.26 -9.46 0.24
C ARG A 60 -6.67 -8.01 0.45
N HIS A 61 -7.84 -7.77 1.05
CA HIS A 61 -8.28 -6.43 1.38
C HIS A 61 -7.36 -5.76 2.42
N ARG A 62 -6.90 -6.49 3.45
CA ARG A 62 -5.88 -5.96 4.37
C ARG A 62 -4.55 -5.68 3.66
N HIS A 63 -4.17 -6.48 2.67
CA HIS A 63 -2.98 -6.21 1.86
C HIS A 63 -3.10 -4.92 1.03
N ARG A 64 -4.32 -4.48 0.67
CA ARG A 64 -4.55 -3.19 0.01
C ARG A 64 -4.00 -2.01 0.81
N ALA A 65 -4.04 -2.08 2.14
CA ALA A 65 -3.43 -1.06 3.00
C ALA A 65 -1.92 -0.91 2.71
N ARG A 66 -1.21 -2.01 2.38
CA ARG A 66 0.20 -1.95 1.99
C ARG A 66 0.39 -1.23 0.65
N CYS A 67 -0.48 -1.49 -0.33
CA CYS A 67 -0.45 -0.79 -1.60
C CYS A 67 -0.71 0.71 -1.42
N GLU A 68 -1.69 1.08 -0.61
CA GLU A 68 -2.03 2.47 -0.29
C GLU A 68 -0.87 3.17 0.44
N ASP A 69 -0.21 2.48 1.38
CA ASP A 69 1.00 2.98 2.02
C ASP A 69 2.17 3.17 1.03
N ARG A 70 2.32 2.28 0.04
CA ARG A 70 3.34 2.42 -1.01
C ARG A 70 3.03 3.59 -1.95
N ILE A 71 1.77 3.79 -2.34
CA ILE A 71 1.35 4.97 -3.12
C ILE A 71 1.58 6.26 -2.33
N ARG A 72 1.27 6.25 -1.03
CA ARG A 72 1.55 7.38 -0.13
C ARG A 72 3.05 7.69 -0.10
N CYS A 73 3.90 6.67 0.03
CA CYS A 73 5.36 6.80 0.02
C CYS A 73 5.90 7.26 -1.34
N ALA A 74 5.26 6.88 -2.46
CA ALA A 74 5.69 7.28 -3.80
C ALA A 74 5.64 8.81 -4.01
N LYS A 75 4.81 9.52 -3.25
CA LYS A 75 4.78 10.99 -3.23
C LYS A 75 6.11 11.60 -2.78
N ASP A 76 6.84 10.93 -1.90
CA ASP A 76 8.16 11.36 -1.41
C ASP A 76 9.31 10.94 -2.34
N THR A 77 9.06 10.02 -3.28
CA THR A 77 10.05 9.53 -4.26
C THR A 77 9.92 10.17 -5.64
N GLY A 78 8.97 11.10 -5.85
CA GLY A 78 8.92 11.93 -7.06
C GLY A 78 7.58 11.97 -7.79
N VAL A 79 6.57 11.20 -7.38
CA VAL A 79 5.23 11.25 -8.01
C VAL A 79 4.63 12.67 -7.97
N ARG A 80 4.98 13.50 -6.98
CA ARG A 80 4.51 14.89 -6.92
C ARG A 80 5.07 15.81 -8.01
N ASN A 81 6.13 15.40 -8.71
CA ASN A 81 6.88 16.25 -9.64
C ASN A 81 6.71 15.81 -11.11
N LEU A 82 5.54 15.26 -11.44
CA LEU A 82 5.20 14.82 -12.79
C LEU A 82 5.26 16.00 -13.78
N PRO A 83 5.95 15.86 -14.92
CA PRO A 83 5.90 16.83 -16.01
C PRO A 83 4.57 16.68 -16.77
N LEU A 84 3.50 17.32 -16.29
CA LEU A 84 2.12 17.21 -16.80
C LEU A 84 1.89 17.69 -18.26
N HIS A 85 2.96 18.00 -18.99
CA HIS A 85 2.90 18.57 -20.35
C HIS A 85 2.82 17.52 -21.46
N ASP A 86 3.25 16.28 -21.21
CA ASP A 86 3.20 15.21 -22.20
C ASP A 86 2.94 13.85 -21.53
N PHE A 87 2.11 13.02 -22.15
CA PHE A 87 1.72 11.73 -21.58
C PHE A 87 2.89 10.73 -21.56
N ALA A 88 3.68 10.66 -22.64
CA ALA A 88 4.82 9.75 -22.72
C ALA A 88 5.90 10.12 -21.70
N ALA A 89 6.15 11.42 -21.50
CA ALA A 89 7.03 11.91 -20.45
C ALA A 89 6.54 11.52 -19.04
N ASN A 90 5.24 11.59 -18.78
CA ASN A 90 4.67 11.16 -17.49
C ASN A 90 4.77 9.65 -17.29
N GLN A 91 4.57 8.86 -18.34
CA GLN A 91 4.76 7.41 -18.27
C GLN A 91 6.22 7.07 -17.94
N LEU A 92 7.19 7.65 -18.65
CA LEU A 92 8.60 7.47 -18.35
C LEU A 92 8.94 7.90 -16.92
N TRP A 93 8.38 9.01 -16.46
CA TRP A 93 8.57 9.48 -15.08
C TRP A 93 8.05 8.48 -14.05
N LEU A 94 6.88 7.88 -14.29
CA LEU A 94 6.32 6.85 -13.42
C LEU A 94 7.18 5.58 -13.40
N GLU A 95 7.74 5.16 -14.54
CA GLU A 95 8.69 4.04 -14.58
C GLU A 95 9.94 4.31 -13.73
N VAL A 96 10.47 5.54 -13.80
CA VAL A 96 11.59 5.97 -12.94
C VAL A 96 11.21 5.93 -11.46
N VAL A 97 10.00 6.40 -11.11
CA VAL A 97 9.50 6.33 -9.72
C VAL A 97 9.40 4.87 -9.23
N VAL A 98 8.90 3.96 -10.07
CA VAL A 98 8.81 2.53 -9.74
C VAL A 98 10.20 1.95 -9.49
N LEU A 99 11.16 2.25 -10.38
CA LEU A 99 12.55 1.83 -10.21
C LEU A 99 13.14 2.32 -8.88
N VAL A 100 12.90 3.57 -8.50
CA VAL A 100 13.35 4.12 -7.21
C VAL A 100 12.71 3.39 -6.03
N ALA A 101 11.41 3.04 -6.13
CA ALA A 101 10.71 2.30 -5.08
C ALA A 101 11.28 0.87 -4.92
N ASP A 102 11.63 0.21 -6.02
CA ASP A 102 12.26 -1.10 -6.01
C ASP A 102 13.66 -1.03 -5.40
N LEU A 103 14.51 -0.12 -5.88
CA LEU A 103 15.86 0.09 -5.33
C LEU A 103 15.82 0.38 -3.82
N THR A 104 14.86 1.18 -3.37
CA THR A 104 14.68 1.46 -1.93
C THR A 104 14.32 0.20 -1.15
N THR A 105 13.43 -0.64 -1.70
CA THR A 105 12.99 -1.89 -1.07
C THR A 105 14.13 -2.90 -0.99
N TRP A 106 14.89 -3.07 -2.07
CA TRP A 106 16.09 -3.92 -2.09
C TRP A 106 17.16 -3.43 -1.12
N ALA A 107 17.43 -2.13 -1.07
CA ALA A 107 18.36 -1.56 -0.09
C ALA A 107 17.89 -1.84 1.35
N GLN A 108 16.60 -1.70 1.65
CA GLN A 108 16.05 -2.02 2.97
C GLN A 108 16.16 -3.51 3.32
N MET A 109 15.94 -4.40 2.35
CA MET A 109 16.03 -5.85 2.56
C MET A 109 17.46 -6.34 2.73
N LEU A 110 18.39 -5.81 1.94
CA LEU A 110 19.76 -6.30 1.86
C LEU A 110 20.71 -5.56 2.81
N ALA A 111 20.64 -4.22 2.86
CA ALA A 111 21.60 -3.41 3.60
C ALA A 111 21.21 -3.13 5.06
N PHE A 112 19.92 -3.25 5.41
CA PHE A 112 19.41 -2.90 6.75
C PHE A 112 18.80 -4.07 7.50
N LYS A 113 19.21 -5.31 7.22
CA LYS A 113 18.60 -6.54 7.77
C LYS A 113 18.34 -6.48 9.28
N ASP A 114 19.33 -6.02 10.05
CA ASP A 114 19.31 -5.95 11.52
C ASP A 114 19.24 -4.51 12.06
N HIS A 115 18.84 -3.56 11.20
CA HIS A 115 18.78 -2.14 11.55
C HIS A 115 17.37 -1.58 11.37
N PRO A 116 16.86 -0.70 12.27
CA PRO A 116 15.51 -0.13 12.16
C PRO A 116 15.26 0.64 10.85
N ALA A 117 16.31 1.02 10.11
CA ALA A 117 16.21 1.65 8.80
C ALA A 117 15.47 0.80 7.75
N ARG A 118 15.39 -0.53 7.96
CA ARG A 118 14.59 -1.43 7.12
C ARG A 118 13.11 -1.05 7.04
N CYS A 119 12.58 -0.43 8.09
CA CYS A 119 11.17 -0.03 8.16
C CYS A 119 10.98 1.49 8.08
N TRP A 120 12.04 2.26 7.79
CA TRP A 120 11.91 3.71 7.67
C TRP A 120 11.18 4.11 6.40
N GLU A 121 10.39 5.17 6.48
CA GLU A 121 9.77 5.77 5.30
C GLU A 121 10.83 6.37 4.36
N PRO A 122 10.57 6.43 3.04
CA PRO A 122 11.54 6.94 2.05
C PRO A 122 12.05 8.35 2.36
N LYS A 123 11.19 9.22 2.89
CA LYS A 123 11.58 10.58 3.30
C LYS A 123 12.68 10.57 4.37
N ARG A 124 12.59 9.66 5.34
CA ARG A 124 13.59 9.51 6.40
C ARG A 124 14.87 8.89 5.88
N LEU A 125 14.77 7.89 4.98
CA LEU A 125 15.93 7.31 4.31
C LEU A 125 16.69 8.34 3.46
N ARG A 126 15.95 9.17 2.70
CA ARG A 126 16.55 10.25 1.92
C ARG A 126 17.39 11.16 2.78
N LEU A 127 16.84 11.63 3.90
CA LEU A 127 17.52 12.60 4.76
C LEU A 127 18.70 12.00 5.55
N ARG A 128 18.62 10.74 5.97
CA ARG A 128 19.61 10.14 6.88
C ARG A 128 20.66 9.27 6.20
N VAL A 129 20.31 8.66 5.07
CA VAL A 129 21.17 7.70 4.36
C VAL A 129 21.58 8.27 3.02
N PHE A 130 20.63 8.56 2.13
CA PHE A 130 20.96 8.88 0.74
C PHE A 130 21.64 10.23 0.58
N LEU A 131 21.25 11.25 1.36
CA LEU A 131 21.96 12.54 1.34
C LEU A 131 23.40 12.42 1.84
N THR A 132 23.62 11.65 2.91
CA THR A 132 24.96 11.41 3.46
C THR A 132 25.83 10.63 2.47
N ALA A 133 25.29 9.56 1.88
CA ALA A 133 25.97 8.77 0.85
C ALA A 133 26.32 9.63 -0.38
N ALA A 134 25.39 10.48 -0.84
CA ALA A 134 25.63 11.39 -1.96
C ALA A 134 26.69 12.46 -1.64
N ALA A 135 26.76 12.93 -0.39
CA ALA A 135 27.83 13.83 0.05
C ALA A 135 29.20 13.14 0.03
N MET A 136 29.31 11.92 0.54
CA MET A 136 30.55 11.14 0.52
C MET A 136 30.98 10.79 -0.91
N GLY A 137 30.05 10.35 -1.76
CA GLY A 137 30.35 10.05 -3.16
C GLY A 137 30.87 11.27 -3.93
N ARG A 138 30.34 12.46 -3.66
CA ARG A 138 30.87 13.71 -4.27
C ARG A 138 32.30 14.04 -3.84
N LEU A 139 32.68 13.70 -2.60
CA LEU A 139 34.05 13.89 -2.13
C LEU A 139 35.04 12.89 -2.76
N GLN A 140 34.57 11.71 -3.16
CA GLN A 140 35.40 10.69 -3.81
C GLN A 140 35.63 10.93 -5.32
N VAL A 141 34.79 11.76 -5.96
CA VAL A 141 34.87 12.06 -7.40
C VAL A 141 35.76 13.29 -7.70
N LEU A 142 36.15 14.06 -6.67
CA LEU A 142 37.16 15.10 -6.82
C LEU A 142 38.56 14.45 -6.93
N PRO A 143 39.37 14.78 -7.96
CA PRO A 143 40.74 14.31 -8.00
C PRO A 143 41.48 14.85 -6.77
N ALA A 144 42.20 13.96 -6.07
CA ALA A 144 43.07 14.34 -4.97
C ALA A 144 44.13 15.36 -5.46
N PRO A 145 44.54 16.33 -4.62
CA PRO A 145 45.54 17.33 -5.00
C PRO A 145 46.91 16.72 -5.28
#